data_AF-A0A661VWM7-F1
#
_entry.id   AF-A0A661VWM7-F1
#
_cell.length_a   1.000
_cell.length_b   1.000
_cell.length_c   1.000
_cell.angle_alpha   90.00
_cell.angle_beta   90.00
_cell.angle_gamma   90.00
#
_symmetry.space_group_name_H-M   'P 1'
#
loop_
_entity.id
_entity.type
_entity.pdbx_description
1 polymer ?
#
loop_
_entity_poly.entity_id
_entity_poly.type
_entity_poly.pdbx_seq_one_letter_code
_entity_poly.pdbx_strand_id
1 'polypeptide(L)'
;MLHQILSITWKDLKILFKDIGGMAVLFLMPMMFIIVMSVALQGMFDPSDTGQPWHLPVVNLDSGNLAAEVIAQLDSMDGIEVETAWEGEPLTRERAEALVSDGERAVAVIFPADFSECVEERLSDAEARATIELITDPAVSTQFIAPIQGMVLGAAERVAETSLVPARFKAGLAKVLAHLPGETQIPLDRMTIE
;
A
#
# COMPACT_ATOMS: atom_id res chain seq x y z
N MET A 1 59.44 -26.29 0.76
CA MET A 1 58.19 -26.10 -0.02
C MET A 1 57.41 -24.91 0.52
N LEU A 2 56.75 -24.98 1.69
CA LEU A 2 55.91 -23.87 2.19
C LEU A 2 56.66 -22.54 2.41
N HIS A 3 57.86 -22.60 3.00
CA HIS A 3 58.72 -21.42 3.19
C HIS A 3 59.19 -20.79 1.87
N GLN A 4 59.36 -21.59 0.81
CA GLN A 4 59.73 -21.07 -0.52
C GLN A 4 58.54 -20.36 -1.16
N ILE A 5 57.34 -20.93 -1.07
CA ILE A 5 56.11 -20.31 -1.57
C ILE A 5 55.91 -18.95 -0.86
N LEU A 6 56.00 -18.92 0.47
CA LEU A 6 55.83 -17.69 1.24
C LEU A 6 56.89 -16.63 0.88
N SER A 7 58.13 -17.05 0.65
CA SER A 7 59.22 -16.15 0.24
C SER A 7 59.00 -15.57 -1.15
N ILE A 8 58.43 -16.35 -2.08
CA ILE A 8 58.09 -15.90 -3.43
C ILE A 8 56.90 -14.95 -3.35
N THR A 9 55.82 -15.30 -2.65
CA THR A 9 54.66 -14.42 -2.44
C THR A 9 55.06 -13.08 -1.81
N TRP A 10 55.98 -13.08 -0.84
CA TRP A 10 56.47 -11.84 -0.23
C TRP A 10 57.25 -10.95 -1.21
N LYS A 11 58.04 -11.57 -2.09
CA LYS A 11 58.75 -10.84 -3.16
C LYS A 11 57.76 -10.24 -4.15
N ASP A 12 56.79 -11.02 -4.61
CA ASP A 12 55.80 -10.58 -5.60
C ASP A 12 54.91 -9.48 -5.03
N LEU A 13 54.49 -9.58 -3.76
CA LEU A 13 53.73 -8.54 -3.08
C LEU A 13 54.54 -7.24 -2.94
N LYS A 14 55.84 -7.32 -2.66
CA LYS A 14 56.72 -6.15 -2.60
C LYS A 14 56.93 -5.51 -3.97
N ILE A 15 56.97 -6.31 -5.03
CA ILE A 15 57.04 -5.83 -6.42
C ILE A 15 55.72 -5.12 -6.78
N LEU A 16 54.59 -5.75 -6.46
CA LEU A 16 53.25 -5.19 -6.69
C LEU A 16 53.08 -3.84 -5.99
N PHE A 17 53.41 -3.73 -4.70
CA PHE A 17 53.31 -2.45 -3.98
C PHE A 17 54.28 -1.37 -4.48
N LYS A 18 55.36 -1.74 -5.18
CA LYS A 18 56.28 -0.76 -5.77
C LYS A 18 55.84 -0.29 -7.15
N ASP A 19 55.01 -1.07 -7.83
CA ASP A 19 54.36 -0.67 -9.08
C ASP A 19 53.07 0.09 -8.77
N ILE A 20 53.21 1.40 -8.52
CA ILE A 20 52.09 2.28 -8.21
C ILE A 20 51.06 2.35 -9.35
N GLY A 21 51.51 2.17 -10.60
CA GLY A 21 50.65 2.16 -11.78
C GLY A 21 49.80 0.89 -11.86
N GLY A 22 50.42 -0.27 -11.67
CA GLY A 22 49.72 -1.56 -11.58
C GLY A 22 48.74 -1.60 -10.40
N MET A 23 49.15 -1.07 -9.24
CA MET A 23 48.27 -0.91 -8.07
C MET A 23 47.09 0.02 -8.36
N ALA A 24 47.34 1.17 -9.00
CA ALA A 24 46.27 2.08 -9.37
C ALA A 24 45.25 1.40 -10.29
N VAL A 25 45.68 0.67 -11.32
CA VAL A 25 44.75 -0.03 -12.22
C VAL A 25 43.96 -1.11 -11.48
N LEU A 26 44.61 -1.90 -10.62
CA LEU A 26 43.97 -3.01 -9.87
C LEU A 26 42.81 -2.54 -8.99
N PHE A 27 42.89 -1.34 -8.42
CA PHE A 27 41.83 -0.77 -7.57
C PHE A 27 40.92 0.21 -8.31
N LEU A 28 41.48 1.08 -9.15
CA LEU A 28 40.74 2.15 -9.80
C LEU A 28 39.79 1.62 -10.88
N MET A 29 40.20 0.60 -11.64
CA MET A 29 39.34 -0.02 -12.67
C MET A 29 38.06 -0.63 -12.08
N PRO A 30 38.12 -1.53 -11.08
CA PRO A 30 36.89 -2.05 -10.46
C PRO A 30 36.13 -0.99 -9.66
N MET A 31 36.81 -0.04 -9.02
CA MET A 31 36.14 1.05 -8.30
C MET A 31 35.34 1.94 -9.25
N MET A 32 35.90 2.30 -10.40
CA MET A 32 35.22 3.08 -11.43
C MET A 32 33.99 2.32 -11.95
N PHE A 33 34.12 1.01 -12.19
CA PHE A 33 32.98 0.18 -12.58
C PHE A 33 31.88 0.20 -11.53
N ILE A 34 32.22 0.00 -10.24
CA ILE A 34 31.25 0.06 -9.14
C ILE A 34 30.59 1.43 -9.05
N ILE A 35 31.35 2.53 -9.16
CA ILE A 35 30.79 3.89 -9.11
C ILE A 35 29.84 4.13 -10.28
N VAL A 36 30.26 3.82 -11.51
CA VAL A 36 29.43 4.02 -12.71
C VAL A 36 28.16 3.19 -12.62
N MET A 37 28.27 1.91 -12.28
CA MET A 37 27.11 1.04 -12.11
C MET A 37 26.22 1.52 -10.95
N SER A 38 26.80 1.95 -9.84
CA SER A 38 26.05 2.47 -8.70
C SER A 38 25.28 3.73 -9.07
N VAL A 39 25.89 4.67 -9.80
CA VAL A 39 25.20 5.90 -10.26
C VAL A 39 24.16 5.59 -11.33
N ALA A 40 24.49 4.72 -12.28
CA ALA A 40 23.57 4.33 -13.36
C ALA A 40 22.34 3.57 -12.83
N LEU A 41 22.51 2.84 -11.72
CA LEU A 41 21.49 1.98 -11.14
C LEU A 41 20.87 2.56 -9.86
N GLN A 42 21.34 3.72 -9.40
CA GLN A 42 20.83 4.43 -8.22
C GLN A 42 19.31 4.65 -8.33
N GLY A 43 18.83 5.07 -9.49
CA GLY A 43 17.40 5.27 -9.75
C GLY A 43 16.59 3.98 -9.97
N MET A 44 17.22 2.81 -10.13
CA MET A 44 16.51 1.53 -10.23
C MET A 44 16.36 0.82 -8.87
N PHE A 45 17.16 1.20 -7.87
CA PHE A 45 17.17 0.58 -6.55
C PHE A 45 16.75 1.50 -5.41
N ASP A 46 16.51 2.79 -5.68
CA ASP A 46 15.85 3.67 -4.72
C ASP A 46 14.42 3.15 -4.51
N PRO A 47 14.06 2.62 -3.33
CA PRO A 47 12.69 2.19 -3.04
C PRO A 47 11.76 3.40 -2.84
N SER A 48 12.23 4.59 -3.21
CA SER A 48 11.84 5.91 -2.72
C SER A 48 12.74 6.97 -3.39
N ASP A 49 12.35 8.05 -4.03
CA ASP A 49 11.20 8.93 -3.84
C ASP A 49 10.75 9.14 -2.38
N THR A 50 11.67 9.03 -1.42
CA THR A 50 11.39 9.04 0.05
C THR A 50 11.08 10.43 0.62
N GLY A 51 10.79 11.39 -0.25
CA GLY A 51 10.30 12.71 0.15
C GLY A 51 9.16 13.22 -0.72
N GLN A 52 8.79 12.49 -1.77
CA GLN A 52 7.65 12.82 -2.62
C GLN A 52 6.63 11.70 -2.46
N PRO A 53 5.48 11.99 -1.84
CA PRO A 53 4.45 10.97 -1.68
C PRO A 53 3.99 10.48 -3.05
N TRP A 54 3.63 9.20 -3.14
CA TRP A 54 3.03 8.65 -4.35
C TRP A 54 1.68 9.32 -4.57
N HIS A 55 1.63 10.17 -5.59
CA HIS A 55 0.41 10.80 -6.06
C HIS A 55 -0.54 9.74 -6.62
N LEU A 56 -1.58 9.43 -5.85
CA LEU A 56 -2.57 8.43 -6.20
C LEU A 56 -3.87 9.15 -6.55
N PRO A 57 -4.20 9.30 -7.85
CA PRO A 57 -5.51 9.81 -8.27
C PRO A 57 -6.61 8.84 -7.82
N VAL A 58 -7.56 9.38 -7.05
CA VAL A 58 -8.70 8.62 -6.53
C VAL A 58 -10.01 9.29 -6.92
N VAL A 59 -10.86 8.53 -7.61
CA VAL A 59 -12.21 8.95 -7.97
C VAL A 59 -13.20 8.26 -7.05
N ASN A 60 -13.95 9.05 -6.29
CA ASN A 60 -15.04 8.53 -5.47
C ASN A 60 -16.39 8.75 -6.18
N LEU A 61 -16.99 7.66 -6.69
CA LEU A 61 -18.37 7.67 -7.21
C LEU A 61 -19.38 7.20 -6.16
N ASP A 62 -18.91 6.71 -5.02
CA ASP A 62 -19.72 6.23 -3.92
C ASP A 62 -20.35 7.39 -3.14
N SER A 63 -21.63 7.23 -2.83
CA SER A 63 -22.38 8.21 -2.03
C SER A 63 -22.34 7.92 -0.53
N GLY A 64 -21.75 6.80 -0.13
CA GLY A 64 -21.63 6.34 1.25
C GLY A 64 -20.37 6.83 1.95
N ASN A 65 -20.34 6.62 3.27
CA ASN A 65 -19.25 7.07 4.12
C ASN A 65 -18.03 6.13 4.10
N LEU A 66 -18.21 4.86 3.71
CA LEU A 66 -17.14 3.87 3.78
C LEU A 66 -16.03 4.14 2.76
N ALA A 67 -16.39 4.52 1.52
CA ALA A 67 -15.41 4.91 0.51
C ALA A 67 -14.57 6.12 0.98
N ALA A 68 -15.21 7.13 1.55
CA ALA A 68 -14.52 8.31 2.09
C ALA A 68 -13.57 7.94 3.25
N GLU A 69 -13.94 7.00 4.10
CA GLU A 69 -13.10 6.51 5.20
C GLU A 69 -11.87 5.73 4.70
N VAL A 70 -12.03 4.92 3.64
CA VAL A 70 -10.90 4.25 2.97
C VAL A 70 -9.95 5.29 2.37
N ILE A 71 -10.47 6.31 1.70
CA ILE A 71 -9.69 7.40 1.11
C ILE A 71 -8.88 8.13 2.19
N ALA A 72 -9.52 8.51 3.30
CA ALA A 72 -8.86 9.17 4.41
C ALA A 72 -7.77 8.28 5.06
N GLN A 73 -8.02 6.97 5.14
CA GLN A 73 -7.03 6.03 5.63
C GLN A 73 -5.83 5.90 4.69
N LEU A 74 -6.04 5.90 3.37
CA LEU A 74 -4.96 5.87 2.38
C LEU A 74 -4.13 7.16 2.43
N ASP A 75 -4.78 8.31 2.55
CA ASP A 75 -4.10 9.62 2.65
C ASP A 75 -3.31 9.78 3.96
N SER A 76 -3.70 9.04 5.01
CA SER A 76 -2.94 8.99 6.26
C SER A 76 -1.70 8.08 6.24
N MET A 77 -1.49 7.31 5.16
CA MET A 77 -0.33 6.41 5.06
C MET A 77 0.91 7.20 4.62
N ASP A 78 2.02 7.00 5.34
CA ASP A 78 3.30 7.58 4.97
C ASP A 78 3.70 7.14 3.54
N GLY A 79 3.92 8.11 2.66
CA GLY A 79 4.37 7.87 1.28
C GLY A 79 3.25 7.79 0.23
N ILE A 80 1.99 8.05 0.57
CA ILE A 80 0.88 8.21 -0.39
C ILE A 80 0.29 9.61 -0.22
N GLU A 81 0.00 10.28 -1.33
CA GLU A 81 -0.79 11.52 -1.35
C GLU A 81 -1.99 11.29 -2.25
N VAL A 82 -3.19 11.34 -1.67
CA VAL A 82 -4.41 11.03 -2.41
C VAL A 82 -4.91 12.27 -3.13
N GLU A 83 -4.92 12.21 -4.46
CA GLU A 83 -5.39 13.28 -5.32
C GLU A 83 -6.86 13.04 -5.68
N THR A 84 -7.78 13.75 -5.02
CA THR A 84 -9.22 13.73 -5.35
C THR A 84 -9.64 14.85 -6.31
N ALA A 85 -8.74 15.78 -6.60
CA ALA A 85 -8.95 16.90 -7.49
C ALA A 85 -7.73 17.09 -8.39
N TRP A 86 -7.97 17.54 -9.62
CA TRP A 86 -6.94 17.89 -10.59
C TRP A 86 -7.21 19.28 -11.13
N GLU A 87 -6.20 20.15 -11.12
CA GLU A 87 -6.32 21.54 -11.60
C GLU A 87 -7.46 22.35 -10.94
N GLY A 88 -7.87 21.98 -9.72
CA GLY A 88 -8.93 22.66 -8.97
C GLY A 88 -10.35 22.13 -9.21
N GLU A 89 -10.52 21.14 -10.09
CA GLU A 89 -11.79 20.45 -10.33
C GLU A 89 -11.77 19.04 -9.73
N PRO A 90 -12.93 18.52 -9.26
CA PRO A 90 -13.01 17.15 -8.75
C PRO A 90 -12.65 16.15 -9.85
N LEU A 91 -11.86 15.14 -9.48
CA LEU A 91 -11.38 14.14 -10.42
C LEU A 91 -12.55 13.28 -10.91
N THR A 92 -12.79 13.26 -12.23
CA THR A 92 -13.76 12.35 -12.86
C THR A 92 -13.06 11.08 -13.33
N ARG A 93 -13.85 10.04 -13.61
CA ARG A 93 -13.35 8.77 -14.16
C ARG A 93 -12.56 9.00 -15.44
N GLU A 94 -13.10 9.80 -16.35
CA GLU A 94 -12.51 10.08 -17.65
C GLU A 94 -11.17 10.83 -17.49
N ARG A 95 -11.09 11.75 -16.52
CA ARG A 95 -9.84 12.47 -16.26
C ARG A 95 -8.80 11.56 -15.63
N ALA A 96 -9.18 10.70 -14.69
CA ALA A 96 -8.28 9.72 -14.08
C ALA A 96 -7.73 8.74 -15.13
N GLU A 97 -8.57 8.28 -16.06
CA GLU A 97 -8.15 7.43 -17.17
C GLU A 97 -7.17 8.15 -18.10
N ALA A 98 -7.44 9.42 -18.44
CA ALA A 98 -6.52 10.23 -19.23
C ALA A 98 -5.15 10.38 -18.55
N LEU A 99 -5.10 10.67 -17.24
CA LEU A 99 -3.84 10.80 -16.50
C LEU A 99 -3.00 9.52 -16.54
N VAL A 100 -3.64 8.35 -16.50
CA VAL A 100 -2.94 7.07 -16.61
C VAL A 100 -2.54 6.77 -18.05
N SER A 101 -3.41 7.03 -19.03
CA SER A 101 -3.12 6.81 -20.44
C SER A 101 -2.03 7.74 -20.98
N ASP A 102 -1.93 8.96 -20.47
CA ASP A 102 -0.92 9.95 -20.85
C ASP A 102 0.43 9.70 -20.14
N GLY A 103 0.48 8.75 -19.20
CA GLY A 103 1.66 8.41 -18.42
C GLY A 103 2.00 9.43 -17.33
N GLU A 104 1.09 10.38 -17.03
CA GLU A 104 1.26 11.35 -15.94
C GLU A 104 1.13 10.69 -14.56
N ARG A 105 0.37 9.60 -14.48
CA ARG A 105 0.19 8.79 -13.26
C ARG A 105 0.28 7.31 -13.62
N ALA A 106 0.94 6.52 -12.77
CA ALA A 106 1.09 5.08 -13.03
C ALA A 106 -0.19 4.29 -12.76
N VAL A 107 -1.01 4.75 -11.80
CA VAL A 107 -2.19 4.06 -11.29
C VAL A 107 -3.25 5.08 -10.90
N ALA A 108 -4.52 4.76 -11.16
CA ALA A 108 -5.68 5.44 -10.58
C ALA A 108 -6.64 4.44 -9.92
N VAL A 109 -7.25 4.85 -8.82
CA VAL A 109 -8.24 4.07 -8.08
C VAL A 109 -9.62 4.67 -8.30
N ILE A 110 -10.61 3.84 -8.61
CA ILE A 110 -12.00 4.24 -8.72
C ILE A 110 -12.81 3.42 -7.72
N PHE A 111 -13.54 4.13 -6.86
CA PHE A 111 -14.56 3.57 -5.98
C PHE A 111 -15.92 3.66 -6.69
N PRO A 112 -16.52 2.51 -7.08
CA PRO A 112 -17.85 2.47 -7.69
C PRO A 112 -18.95 2.97 -6.76
N ALA A 113 -20.11 3.35 -7.34
CA ALA A 113 -21.22 3.95 -6.60
C ALA A 113 -21.91 3.02 -5.59
N ASP A 114 -21.73 1.71 -5.75
CA ASP A 114 -22.28 0.61 -4.95
C ASP A 114 -21.28 0.08 -3.91
N PHE A 115 -20.10 0.68 -3.78
CA PHE A 115 -19.05 0.19 -2.89
C PHE A 115 -19.54 0.07 -1.45
N SER A 116 -20.10 1.15 -0.88
CA SER A 116 -20.58 1.14 0.50
C SER A 116 -21.75 0.17 0.70
N GLU A 117 -22.67 0.12 -0.25
CA GLU A 117 -23.84 -0.77 -0.21
C GLU A 117 -23.40 -2.24 -0.22
N CYS A 118 -22.50 -2.63 -1.13
CA CYS A 118 -21.96 -3.99 -1.19
C CYS A 118 -21.14 -4.36 0.06
N VAL A 119 -20.46 -3.40 0.71
CA VAL A 119 -19.81 -3.67 2.00
C VAL A 119 -20.86 -3.93 3.08
N GLU A 120 -21.93 -3.12 3.17
CA GLU A 120 -23.00 -3.31 4.16
C GLU A 120 -23.80 -4.60 3.93
N GLU A 121 -24.03 -4.99 2.67
CA GLU A 121 -24.65 -6.26 2.30
C GLU A 121 -23.93 -7.46 2.91
N ARG A 122 -22.61 -7.37 3.20
CA ARG A 122 -21.83 -8.41 3.90
C ARG A 122 -22.30 -8.70 5.33
N LEU A 123 -23.17 -7.87 5.89
CA LEU A 123 -23.87 -8.15 7.15
C LEU A 123 -24.95 -9.23 6.97
N SER A 124 -25.63 -9.22 5.84
CA SER A 124 -26.75 -10.11 5.54
C SER A 124 -26.33 -11.32 4.72
N ASP A 125 -25.39 -11.13 3.80
CA ASP A 125 -24.86 -12.15 2.90
C ASP A 125 -23.33 -12.22 3.00
N ALA A 126 -22.80 -13.32 3.53
CA ALA A 126 -21.36 -13.51 3.68
C ALA A 126 -20.62 -13.62 2.33
N GLU A 127 -21.32 -13.86 1.22
CA GLU A 127 -20.74 -13.96 -0.12
C GLU A 127 -20.66 -12.62 -0.85
N ALA A 128 -21.30 -11.55 -0.35
CA ALA A 128 -21.26 -10.23 -0.96
C ALA A 128 -19.82 -9.68 -1.06
N ARG A 129 -19.47 -9.11 -2.21
CA ARG A 129 -18.13 -8.58 -2.50
C ARG A 129 -18.22 -7.16 -3.01
N ALA A 130 -17.59 -6.24 -2.30
CA ALA A 130 -17.34 -4.91 -2.80
C ALA A 130 -16.19 -4.95 -3.82
N THR A 131 -16.35 -4.24 -4.92
CA THR A 131 -15.34 -4.16 -5.99
C THR A 131 -14.70 -2.79 -5.98
N ILE A 132 -13.39 -2.74 -6.23
CA ILE A 132 -12.63 -1.50 -6.45
C ILE A 132 -11.98 -1.64 -7.81
N GLU A 133 -12.12 -0.62 -8.65
CA GLU A 133 -11.51 -0.59 -9.98
C GLU A 133 -10.13 0.06 -9.89
N LEU A 134 -9.14 -0.56 -10.54
CA LEU A 134 -7.78 -0.06 -10.61
C LEU A 134 -7.41 0.14 -12.09
N ILE A 135 -7.19 1.39 -12.50
CA ILE A 135 -6.67 1.73 -13.82
C ILE A 135 -5.15 1.81 -13.72
N THR A 136 -4.44 1.06 -14.56
CA THR A 136 -2.98 0.97 -14.51
C THR A 136 -2.40 1.18 -15.89
N ASP A 137 -1.27 1.88 -15.98
CA ASP A 137 -0.53 2.01 -17.24
C ASP A 137 0.13 0.66 -17.59
N PRO A 138 -0.15 0.06 -18.77
CA PRO A 138 0.46 -1.20 -19.19
C PRO A 138 1.98 -1.14 -19.38
N ALA A 139 2.58 0.05 -19.49
CA ALA A 139 4.03 0.24 -19.55
C ALA A 139 4.71 0.11 -18.18
N VAL A 140 3.95 0.22 -17.09
CA VAL A 140 4.47 0.13 -15.72
C VAL A 140 4.60 -1.32 -15.27
N SER A 141 5.71 -1.63 -14.59
CA SER A 141 5.97 -3.00 -14.14
C SER A 141 4.96 -3.47 -13.09
N THR A 142 4.51 -4.73 -13.18
CA THR A 142 3.60 -5.33 -12.18
C THR A 142 4.19 -5.33 -10.76
N GLN A 143 5.52 -5.35 -10.65
CA GLN A 143 6.24 -5.25 -9.37
C GLN A 143 5.98 -3.91 -8.65
N PHE A 144 5.67 -2.86 -9.41
CA PHE A 144 5.30 -1.55 -8.89
C PHE A 144 3.81 -1.47 -8.53
N ILE A 145 2.94 -2.11 -9.32
CA ILE A 145 1.48 -2.08 -9.14
C ILE A 145 1.01 -2.91 -7.93
N ALA A 146 1.61 -4.08 -7.71
CA ALA A 146 1.13 -5.04 -6.70
C ALA A 146 1.15 -4.49 -5.26
N PRO A 147 2.18 -3.74 -4.81
CA PRO A 147 2.14 -3.07 -3.51
C PRO A 147 0.98 -2.07 -3.37
N ILE A 148 0.72 -1.23 -4.38
CA ILE A 148 -0.38 -0.26 -4.37
C ILE A 148 -1.73 -0.97 -4.25
N GLN A 149 -1.94 -1.99 -5.07
CA GLN A 149 -3.15 -2.81 -5.01
C GLN A 149 -3.32 -3.44 -3.61
N GLY A 150 -2.25 -3.95 -3.01
CA GLY A 150 -2.27 -4.50 -1.66
C GLY A 150 -2.62 -3.46 -0.58
N MET A 151 -2.12 -2.23 -0.70
CA MET A 151 -2.44 -1.14 0.22
C MET A 151 -3.91 -0.71 0.10
N VAL A 152 -4.41 -0.50 -1.11
CA VAL A 152 -5.81 -0.13 -1.38
C VAL A 152 -6.76 -1.22 -0.87
N LEU A 153 -6.48 -2.48 -1.20
CA LEU A 153 -7.29 -3.60 -0.74
C LEU A 153 -7.22 -3.76 0.79
N GLY A 154 -6.04 -3.59 1.39
CA GLY A 154 -5.86 -3.66 2.83
C GLY A 154 -6.57 -2.55 3.59
N ALA A 155 -6.59 -1.33 3.05
CA ALA A 155 -7.35 -0.20 3.61
C ALA A 155 -8.86 -0.48 3.51
N ALA A 156 -9.33 -0.93 2.34
CA ALA A 156 -10.72 -1.28 2.12
C ALA A 156 -11.21 -2.38 3.06
N GLU A 157 -10.46 -3.48 3.20
CA GLU A 157 -10.81 -4.57 4.12
C GLU A 157 -10.79 -4.11 5.57
N ARG A 158 -9.85 -3.26 5.98
CA ARG A 158 -9.81 -2.75 7.35
C ARG A 158 -11.03 -1.89 7.69
N VAL A 159 -11.44 -1.00 6.78
CA VAL A 159 -12.65 -0.19 6.96
C VAL A 159 -13.89 -1.08 6.97
N ALA A 160 -13.97 -2.05 6.05
CA ALA A 160 -15.06 -3.02 6.03
C ALA A 160 -15.15 -3.80 7.34
N GLU A 161 -14.04 -4.35 7.85
CA GLU A 161 -14.02 -5.08 9.12
C GLU A 161 -14.42 -4.20 10.31
N THR A 162 -13.88 -2.98 10.39
CA THR A 162 -14.14 -2.05 11.49
C THR A 162 -15.63 -1.65 11.54
N SER A 163 -16.26 -1.49 10.39
CA SER A 163 -17.69 -1.18 10.28
C SER A 163 -18.59 -2.39 10.48
N LEU A 164 -18.18 -3.57 9.99
CA LEU A 164 -18.97 -4.80 10.06
C LEU A 164 -18.95 -5.45 11.45
N VAL A 165 -17.86 -5.37 12.21
CA VAL A 165 -17.75 -6.05 13.52
C VAL A 165 -18.78 -5.55 14.55
N PRO A 166 -18.93 -4.24 14.81
CA PRO A 166 -19.95 -3.74 15.73
C PRO A 166 -21.37 -4.05 15.25
N ALA A 167 -21.61 -3.97 13.94
CA ALA A 167 -22.91 -4.25 13.34
C ALA A 167 -23.28 -5.74 13.45
N ARG A 168 -22.34 -6.66 13.18
CA ARG A 168 -22.51 -8.11 13.41
C ARG A 168 -22.74 -8.43 14.88
N PHE A 169 -22.03 -7.77 15.79
CA PHE A 169 -22.23 -7.97 17.23
C PHE A 169 -23.64 -7.56 17.66
N LYS A 170 -24.13 -6.38 17.22
CA LYS A 170 -25.50 -5.93 17.49
C LYS A 170 -26.54 -6.88 16.90
N ALA A 171 -26.36 -7.32 15.66
CA ALA A 171 -27.26 -8.26 15.00
C ALA A 171 -27.28 -9.63 15.71
N GLY A 172 -26.12 -10.15 16.11
CA GLY A 172 -25.98 -11.37 16.88
C GLY A 172 -26.65 -11.26 18.26
N LEU A 173 -26.41 -10.16 18.97
CA LEU A 173 -27.03 -9.89 20.27
C LEU A 173 -28.56 -9.75 20.14
N ALA A 174 -29.06 -9.06 19.12
CA ALA A 174 -30.49 -8.94 18.86
C ALA A 174 -31.11 -10.31 18.54
N LYS A 175 -30.43 -11.16 17.77
CA LYS A 175 -30.86 -12.54 17.50
C LYS A 175 -30.91 -13.38 18.78
N VAL A 176 -29.89 -13.27 19.64
CA VAL A 176 -29.88 -13.95 20.94
C VAL A 176 -31.01 -13.44 21.84
N LEU A 177 -31.20 -12.12 21.92
CA LEU A 177 -32.26 -11.49 22.71
C LEU A 177 -33.66 -11.91 22.22
N ALA A 178 -33.84 -12.07 20.91
CA ALA A 178 -35.08 -12.55 20.30
C ALA A 178 -35.33 -14.05 20.53
N HIS A 179 -34.30 -14.83 20.86
CA HIS A 179 -34.41 -16.26 21.20
C HIS A 179 -34.35 -16.53 22.71
N LEU A 180 -34.31 -15.49 23.56
CA LEU A 180 -34.44 -15.68 25.00
C LEU A 180 -35.89 -16.09 25.32
N PRO A 181 -36.11 -17.22 26.04
CA PRO A 181 -37.44 -17.57 26.52
C PRO A 181 -37.94 -16.47 27.46
N GLY A 182 -39.18 -16.00 27.24
CA GLY A 182 -39.79 -14.86 27.92
C GLY A 182 -40.12 -15.03 29.41
N GLU A 183 -39.23 -15.63 30.21
CA GLU A 183 -39.48 -15.98 31.62
C GLU A 183 -38.49 -15.36 32.61
N THR A 184 -37.88 -14.22 32.31
CA THR A 184 -37.20 -13.44 33.37
C THR A 184 -37.40 -11.94 33.20
N GLN A 185 -38.67 -11.54 33.04
CA GLN A 185 -39.09 -10.26 33.60
C GLN A 185 -38.96 -10.39 35.12
N ILE A 186 -37.82 -9.96 35.66
CA ILE A 186 -37.66 -9.77 37.10
C ILE A 186 -38.78 -8.80 37.51
N PRO A 187 -39.73 -9.18 38.39
CA PRO A 187 -40.75 -8.25 38.81
C PRO A 187 -40.04 -7.10 39.52
N LEU A 188 -40.12 -5.90 38.93
CA LEU A 188 -39.80 -4.65 39.62
C LEU A 188 -40.82 -4.49 40.74
N ASP A 189 -40.51 -5.04 41.90
CA ASP A 189 -41.27 -4.80 43.12
C ASP A 189 -41.18 -3.29 43.41
N ARG A 190 -42.34 -2.64 43.41
CA ARG A 190 -42.44 -1.21 43.68
C ARG A 190 -42.15 -1.00 45.16
N MET A 191 -40.92 -0.63 45.50
CA MET A 191 -40.64 -0.02 46.80
C MET A 191 -41.18 1.41 46.82
N THR A 192 -42.34 1.58 47.44
CA THR A 192 -42.79 2.88 47.98
C THR A 192 -42.04 3.18 49.27
N ILE A 193 -41.45 4.36 49.36
CA ILE A 193 -40.83 4.91 50.56
C ILE A 193 -41.84 5.88 51.18
N GLU A 194 -42.14 5.73 52.48
CA GLU A 194 -42.85 6.73 53.30
C GLU A 194 -41.93 7.89 53.71
#